data_AF-A0A849RVS2-F1
#
_entry.id   AF-A0A849RVS2-F1
#
_cell.length_a   1.000
_cell.length_b   1.000
_cell.length_c   1.000
_cell.angle_alpha   90.00
_cell.angle_beta   90.00
_cell.angle_gamma   90.00
#
_symmetry.space_group_name_H-M   'P 1'
#
loop_
_entity.id
_entity.type
_entity.pdbx_description
1 polymer ?
#
loop_
_entity_poly.entity_id
_entity_poly.type
_entity_poly.pdbx_seq_one_letter_code
_entity_poly.pdbx_strand_id
1 'polypeptide(L)'
;MRQPLIVLMATLVAVAGFVPGQESSAHITPIDFGSYDGSVAATNNGTGTGVNGGATGNYGWIDGADGDWGDTHKLAYYAFTLTGTAADVTLSFQRKVNGFGSNGLIPGFTLYEGVAHGGINGADHDFNIGAELIRAADCAATSGCTTTEGSFRALTTFRITNDADPTGTSPSVFTYVGHAYDGNAVTLPGANSPLYDNNPYLVPGADGVADGVVSRTFQNLAPGNYLAFVGGAAYTTQTNQAGRGIGGTLTITPVPVPAAVWLFGSGLAGLVGILKRRQTRAAA
;
A
#
# COMPACT_ATOMS: atom_id res chain seq x y z
N MET A 1 -50.34 19.79 57.49
CA MET A 1 -49.41 20.78 56.89
C MET A 1 -48.26 20.02 56.27
N ARG A 2 -48.01 20.26 54.99
CA ARG A 2 -47.21 19.41 54.09
C ARG A 2 -45.71 19.69 54.28
N GLN A 3 -44.92 18.65 54.52
CA GLN A 3 -43.47 18.67 54.38
C GLN A 3 -43.10 18.46 52.90
N PRO A 4 -42.16 19.21 52.30
CA PRO A 4 -41.65 18.88 50.99
C PRO A 4 -40.54 17.82 51.09
N LEU A 5 -40.72 16.71 50.36
CA LEU A 5 -39.68 15.74 50.06
C LEU A 5 -38.61 16.42 49.17
N ILE A 6 -37.36 16.43 49.63
CA ILE A 6 -36.21 16.78 48.81
C ILE A 6 -35.82 15.52 48.02
N VAL A 7 -36.11 15.53 46.72
CA VAL A 7 -35.61 14.51 45.78
C VAL A 7 -34.21 14.96 45.31
N LEU A 8 -33.18 14.26 45.78
CA LEU A 8 -31.81 14.46 45.32
C LEU A 8 -31.64 13.68 43.99
N MET A 9 -31.78 14.37 42.85
CA MET A 9 -31.35 13.81 41.57
C MET A 9 -29.83 13.94 41.46
N ALA A 10 -29.12 12.82 41.57
CA ALA A 10 -27.72 12.73 41.22
C ALA A 10 -27.60 12.67 39.69
N THR A 11 -27.28 13.79 39.07
CA THR A 11 -26.94 13.87 37.65
C THR A 11 -25.55 13.24 37.46
N LEU A 12 -25.51 12.03 36.88
CA LEU A 12 -24.27 11.40 36.45
C LEU A 12 -23.78 12.15 35.20
N VAL A 13 -22.87 13.11 35.36
CA VAL A 13 -22.17 13.74 34.23
C VAL A 13 -21.17 12.71 33.70
N ALA A 14 -21.53 12.02 32.62
CA ALA A 14 -20.58 11.27 31.84
C ALA A 14 -19.61 12.28 31.20
N VAL A 15 -18.42 12.40 31.80
CA VAL A 15 -17.29 13.06 31.14
C VAL A 15 -16.93 12.16 29.96
N ALA A 16 -17.44 12.52 28.77
CA ALA A 16 -16.94 11.98 27.52
C ALA A 16 -15.46 12.38 27.45
N GLY A 17 -14.59 11.41 27.75
CA GLY A 17 -13.15 11.58 27.55
C GLY A 17 -12.93 11.97 26.11
N PHE A 18 -12.38 13.15 25.92
CA PHE A 18 -11.85 13.60 24.64
C PHE A 18 -10.68 12.65 24.33
N VAL A 19 -10.94 11.60 23.54
CA VAL A 19 -9.87 10.86 22.89
C VAL A 19 -9.39 11.80 21.80
N PRO A 20 -8.15 12.30 21.82
CA PRO A 20 -7.62 12.98 20.66
C PRO A 20 -7.70 11.97 19.50
N GLY A 21 -8.56 12.25 18.53
CA GLY A 21 -8.44 11.63 17.22
C GLY A 21 -7.04 11.98 16.75
N GLN A 22 -6.15 11.00 16.74
CA GLN A 22 -4.87 11.18 16.10
C GLN A 22 -5.20 11.35 14.62
N GLU A 23 -5.15 12.60 14.16
CA GLU A 23 -5.24 12.97 12.76
C GLU A 23 -4.35 12.03 11.94
N SER A 24 -4.79 11.71 10.72
CA SER A 24 -3.99 11.02 9.71
C SER A 24 -2.50 11.41 9.83
N SER A 25 -1.61 10.42 9.95
CA SER A 25 -0.17 10.71 9.98
C SER A 25 0.17 11.43 8.69
N ALA A 26 0.48 12.73 8.81
CA ALA A 26 0.86 13.58 7.70
C ALA A 26 2.09 13.05 6.93
N HIS A 27 2.83 12.11 7.53
CA HIS A 27 4.06 11.59 7.01
C HIS A 27 3.97 10.08 6.73
N ILE A 28 4.70 9.64 5.71
CA ILE A 28 4.83 8.24 5.28
C ILE A 28 5.51 7.43 6.39
N THR A 29 4.69 6.88 7.29
CA THR A 29 5.13 6.07 8.43
C THR A 29 4.47 4.70 8.32
N PRO A 30 5.11 3.73 7.64
CA PRO A 30 4.46 2.46 7.36
C PRO A 30 4.25 1.60 8.59
N ILE A 31 3.13 0.88 8.53
CA ILE A 31 2.89 -0.24 9.42
C ILE A 31 3.57 -1.47 8.82
N ASP A 32 4.51 -2.05 9.55
CA ASP A 32 5.32 -3.14 9.05
C ASP A 32 4.60 -4.50 9.17
N PHE A 33 4.44 -5.20 8.05
CA PHE A 33 4.06 -6.62 8.04
C PHE A 33 5.23 -7.53 8.45
N GLY A 34 6.47 -7.07 8.29
CA GLY A 34 7.69 -7.76 8.68
C GLY A 34 8.55 -8.17 7.49
N SER A 35 9.59 -8.94 7.82
CA SER A 35 10.58 -9.44 6.86
C SER A 35 10.43 -10.94 6.63
N TYR A 36 10.50 -11.34 5.36
CA TYR A 36 10.33 -12.72 4.92
C TYR A 36 11.45 -13.12 3.98
N ASP A 37 11.94 -14.35 4.08
CA ASP A 37 12.98 -14.86 3.18
C ASP A 37 12.41 -15.37 1.84
N GLY A 38 11.09 -15.50 1.73
CA GLY A 38 10.40 -16.03 0.54
C GLY A 38 10.52 -17.55 0.34
N SER A 39 11.20 -18.27 1.24
CA SER A 39 11.48 -19.71 1.11
C SER A 39 10.36 -20.61 1.63
N VAL A 40 9.57 -20.08 2.57
CA VAL A 40 8.42 -20.76 3.18
C VAL A 40 7.17 -19.92 3.07
N ALA A 41 6.01 -20.58 3.02
CA ALA A 41 4.74 -19.87 3.06
C ALA A 41 4.57 -19.17 4.43
N ALA A 42 4.11 -17.93 4.39
CA ALA A 42 3.89 -17.13 5.58
C ALA A 42 2.67 -16.25 5.40
N THR A 43 1.93 -16.00 6.48
CA THR A 43 0.82 -15.05 6.48
C THR A 43 0.93 -14.16 7.69
N ASN A 44 0.89 -12.85 7.48
CA ASN A 44 0.66 -11.89 8.54
C ASN A 44 -0.72 -11.27 8.38
N ASN A 45 -1.53 -11.47 9.42
CA ASN A 45 -2.89 -10.97 9.53
C ASN A 45 -3.06 -10.16 10.83
N GLY A 46 -1.99 -9.58 11.40
CA GLY A 46 -2.01 -8.77 12.63
C GLY A 46 -2.92 -9.33 13.74
N THR A 47 -2.40 -10.20 14.62
CA THR A 47 -3.12 -10.79 15.78
C THR A 47 -4.58 -11.21 15.55
N GLY A 48 -4.96 -11.58 14.32
CA GLY A 48 -6.26 -12.15 13.97
C GLY A 48 -7.31 -11.19 13.42
N THR A 49 -7.00 -9.91 13.19
CA THR A 49 -7.97 -8.95 12.60
C THR A 49 -7.40 -8.04 11.50
N GLY A 50 -6.20 -8.32 10.99
CA GLY A 50 -5.48 -7.48 10.04
C GLY A 50 -4.63 -6.42 10.74
N VAL A 51 -3.52 -6.05 10.10
CA VAL A 51 -2.71 -4.90 10.49
C VAL A 51 -3.54 -3.64 10.24
N ASN A 52 -3.74 -2.81 11.26
CA ASN A 52 -4.73 -1.74 11.23
C ASN A 52 -4.11 -0.40 10.88
N GLY A 53 -4.71 0.31 9.94
CA GLY A 53 -4.41 1.70 9.63
C GLY A 53 -5.69 2.49 9.36
N GLY A 54 -5.53 3.72 8.91
CA GLY A 54 -6.64 4.54 8.45
C GLY A 54 -6.22 5.56 7.41
N ALA A 55 -7.19 5.96 6.61
CA ALA A 55 -7.05 6.95 5.54
C ALA A 55 -8.08 8.06 5.74
N THR A 56 -7.82 9.23 5.15
CA THR A 56 -8.76 10.36 5.16
C THR A 56 -9.67 10.28 3.94
N GLY A 57 -10.98 10.23 4.17
CA GLY A 57 -11.96 10.14 3.10
C GLY A 57 -11.96 8.81 2.38
N ASN A 58 -12.71 8.74 1.28
CA ASN A 58 -12.83 7.54 0.45
C ASN A 58 -12.33 7.76 -0.98
N TYR A 59 -11.27 8.55 -1.16
CA TYR A 59 -10.80 8.94 -2.49
C TYR A 59 -9.28 9.08 -2.63
N GLY A 60 -8.52 9.11 -1.52
CA GLY A 60 -7.09 9.43 -1.56
C GLY A 60 -6.22 8.56 -2.47
N TRP A 61 -6.59 7.28 -2.68
CA TRP A 61 -5.83 6.42 -3.61
C TRP A 61 -6.15 6.77 -5.06
N ILE A 62 -7.43 6.99 -5.38
CA ILE A 62 -7.86 7.27 -6.75
C ILE A 62 -7.51 8.69 -7.22
N ASP A 63 -7.36 9.67 -6.31
CA ASP A 63 -6.74 10.97 -6.64
C ASP A 63 -5.35 10.77 -7.24
N GLY A 64 -4.53 9.89 -6.66
CA GLY A 64 -3.20 9.62 -7.21
C GLY A 64 -3.21 9.06 -8.63
N ALA A 65 -4.36 8.64 -9.16
CA ALA A 65 -4.50 8.14 -10.51
C ALA A 65 -4.80 9.23 -11.55
N ASP A 66 -5.08 10.46 -11.11
CA ASP A 66 -5.50 11.56 -11.98
C ASP A 66 -4.34 12.51 -12.37
N GLY A 67 -4.67 13.55 -13.13
CA GLY A 67 -3.71 14.49 -13.71
C GLY A 67 -3.07 15.45 -12.70
N ASP A 68 -3.68 15.70 -11.56
CA ASP A 68 -3.19 16.61 -10.53
C ASP A 68 -2.59 15.89 -9.30
N TRP A 69 -2.56 14.56 -9.31
CA TRP A 69 -1.82 13.74 -8.37
C TRP A 69 -2.36 13.85 -6.93
N GLY A 70 -2.15 12.81 -6.14
CA GLY A 70 -2.75 12.72 -4.81
C GLY A 70 -1.92 13.34 -3.69
N ASP A 71 -2.63 13.69 -2.63
CA ASP A 71 -2.07 14.03 -1.32
C ASP A 71 -1.78 12.76 -0.51
N THR A 72 -0.52 12.54 -0.15
CA THR A 72 -0.07 11.40 0.67
C THR A 72 -0.76 11.39 2.04
N HIS A 73 -1.19 12.53 2.58
CA HIS A 73 -1.92 12.62 3.86
C HIS A 73 -3.31 11.96 3.82
N LYS A 74 -3.78 11.56 2.64
CA LYS A 74 -5.04 10.82 2.46
C LYS A 74 -4.87 9.31 2.49
N LEU A 75 -3.65 8.81 2.73
CA LEU A 75 -3.30 7.40 2.58
C LEU A 75 -2.84 6.77 3.90
N ALA A 76 -2.94 5.45 3.95
CA ALA A 76 -2.24 4.60 4.90
C ALA A 76 -1.10 3.87 4.18
N TYR A 77 -0.07 3.49 4.94
CA TYR A 77 1.13 2.87 4.39
C TYR A 77 1.43 1.55 5.09
N TYR A 78 1.76 0.53 4.31
CA TYR A 78 2.12 -0.79 4.81
C TYR A 78 3.40 -1.27 4.17
N ALA A 79 4.38 -1.70 4.96
CA ALA A 79 5.67 -2.15 4.46
C ALA A 79 5.89 -3.65 4.66
N PHE A 80 6.76 -4.22 3.86
CA PHE A 80 7.38 -5.53 4.10
C PHE A 80 8.73 -5.62 3.39
N THR A 81 9.56 -6.55 3.84
CA THR A 81 10.85 -6.83 3.18
C THR A 81 10.92 -8.28 2.74
N LEU A 82 11.34 -8.52 1.50
CA LEU A 82 11.80 -9.82 1.02
C LEU A 82 13.33 -9.88 1.07
N THR A 83 13.91 -10.78 1.86
CA THR A 83 15.36 -10.82 2.12
C THR A 83 16.11 -11.92 1.39
N GLY A 84 15.42 -13.00 0.99
CA GLY A 84 16.04 -14.23 0.50
C GLY A 84 15.83 -14.45 -1.00
N THR A 85 14.76 -15.16 -1.34
CA THR A 85 14.42 -15.55 -2.71
C THR A 85 13.17 -14.84 -3.21
N ALA A 86 12.97 -14.84 -4.53
CA ALA A 86 11.74 -14.34 -5.09
C ALA A 86 10.53 -15.17 -4.61
N ALA A 87 9.41 -14.50 -4.38
CA ALA A 87 8.18 -15.10 -3.86
C ALA A 87 6.94 -14.47 -4.52
N ASP A 88 5.85 -15.21 -4.56
CA ASP A 88 4.54 -14.63 -4.84
C ASP A 88 4.01 -13.97 -3.57
N VAL A 89 3.64 -12.69 -3.66
CA VAL A 89 3.13 -11.90 -2.54
C VAL A 89 1.69 -11.52 -2.80
N THR A 90 0.78 -11.95 -1.94
CA THR A 90 -0.62 -11.52 -1.97
C THR A 90 -0.85 -10.48 -0.90
N LEU A 91 -1.26 -9.29 -1.32
CA LEU A 91 -1.76 -8.24 -0.44
C LEU A 91 -3.28 -8.24 -0.49
N SER A 92 -3.92 -8.03 0.67
CA SER A 92 -5.34 -7.73 0.72
C SER A 92 -5.62 -6.64 1.73
N PHE A 93 -6.46 -5.69 1.33
CA PHE A 93 -6.91 -4.59 2.16
C PHE A 93 -8.43 -4.57 2.19
N GLN A 94 -8.98 -4.37 3.38
CA GLN A 94 -10.42 -4.30 3.60
C GLN A 94 -10.78 -3.08 4.44
N ARG A 95 -11.97 -2.55 4.19
CA ARG A 95 -12.59 -1.57 5.07
C ARG A 95 -12.79 -2.15 6.48
N LYS A 96 -12.62 -1.31 7.50
CA LYS A 96 -12.74 -1.74 8.89
C LYS A 96 -13.25 -0.61 9.78
N VAL A 97 -13.95 -0.95 10.86
CA VAL A 97 -14.10 -0.04 12.00
C VAL A 97 -12.92 -0.29 12.94
N ASN A 98 -12.09 0.73 13.16
CA ASN A 98 -10.94 0.62 14.06
C ASN A 98 -10.64 1.98 14.72
N GLY A 99 -9.58 2.06 15.52
CA GLY A 99 -9.17 3.31 16.20
C GLY A 99 -8.77 4.45 15.26
N PHE A 100 -8.57 4.17 13.98
CA PHE A 100 -8.15 5.15 12.96
C PHE A 100 -9.31 5.63 12.09
N GLY A 101 -10.49 5.02 12.17
CA GLY A 101 -11.63 5.46 11.38
C GLY A 101 -12.84 4.54 11.36
N SER A 102 -13.86 5.05 10.70
CA SER A 102 -15.14 4.39 10.47
C SER A 102 -15.07 3.39 9.30
N ASN A 103 -16.09 2.54 9.19
CA ASN A 103 -16.27 1.70 8.01
C ASN A 103 -16.65 2.55 6.77
N GLY A 104 -16.64 1.92 5.59
CA GLY A 104 -17.14 2.53 4.34
C GLY A 104 -16.06 2.95 3.35
N LEU A 105 -14.83 2.46 3.52
CA LEU A 105 -13.81 2.55 2.48
C LEU A 105 -14.16 1.63 1.31
N ILE A 106 -13.89 2.09 0.10
CA ILE A 106 -13.71 1.25 -1.11
C ILE A 106 -12.20 1.20 -1.30
N PRO A 107 -11.50 0.18 -0.81
CA PRO A 107 -10.04 0.20 -0.76
C PRO A 107 -9.42 0.13 -2.16
N GLY A 108 -8.44 0.99 -2.40
CA GLY A 108 -7.49 0.90 -3.49
C GLY A 108 -6.06 0.95 -2.94
N PHE A 109 -5.14 0.30 -3.62
CA PHE A 109 -3.74 0.36 -3.24
C PHE A 109 -2.78 0.25 -4.42
N THR A 110 -1.60 0.83 -4.25
CA THR A 110 -0.45 0.62 -5.13
C THR A 110 0.73 0.11 -4.33
N LEU A 111 1.37 -0.95 -4.84
CA LEU A 111 2.63 -1.46 -4.35
C LEU A 111 3.79 -0.79 -5.08
N TYR A 112 4.77 -0.33 -4.30
CA TYR A 112 6.04 0.18 -4.78
C TYR A 112 7.20 -0.60 -4.17
N GLU A 113 8.31 -0.66 -4.90
CA GLU A 113 9.62 -0.98 -4.35
C GLU A 113 10.31 0.32 -3.94
N GLY A 114 10.83 0.38 -2.71
CA GLY A 114 11.47 1.57 -2.17
C GLY A 114 11.40 1.63 -0.65
N VAL A 115 12.13 2.60 -0.08
CA VAL A 115 12.17 2.85 1.36
C VAL A 115 11.89 4.33 1.57
N ALA A 116 10.88 4.62 2.39
CA ALA A 116 10.62 5.97 2.86
C ALA A 116 11.70 6.40 3.86
N HIS A 117 12.02 7.69 3.93
CA HIS A 117 12.80 8.18 5.06
C HIS A 117 12.06 7.95 6.38
N GLY A 118 12.83 7.86 7.46
CA GLY A 118 12.29 7.72 8.80
C GLY A 118 13.32 8.02 9.88
N GLY A 119 12.95 7.78 11.14
CA GLY A 119 13.81 8.01 12.29
C GLY A 119 14.10 9.51 12.52
N ILE A 120 15.36 9.83 12.83
CA ILE A 120 15.80 11.18 13.19
C ILE A 120 15.66 12.17 12.02
N ASN A 121 15.69 11.68 10.79
CA ASN A 121 15.58 12.51 9.59
C ASN A 121 14.13 12.92 9.29
N GLY A 122 13.14 12.37 10.03
CA GLY A 122 11.73 12.59 9.75
C GLY A 122 11.23 11.71 8.60
N ALA A 123 9.90 11.55 8.53
CA ALA A 123 9.24 10.78 7.50
C ALA A 123 8.82 11.67 6.32
N ASP A 124 8.77 11.10 5.12
CA ASP A 124 8.44 11.81 3.88
C ASP A 124 7.00 12.34 3.87
N HIS A 125 6.76 13.47 3.22
CA HIS A 125 5.42 14.09 3.08
C HIS A 125 5.41 15.17 1.99
N ASP A 126 4.23 15.60 1.55
CA ASP A 126 4.08 16.48 0.36
C ASP A 126 4.48 17.93 0.57
N PHE A 127 4.31 18.44 1.79
CA PHE A 127 4.29 19.88 2.07
C PHE A 127 5.58 20.39 2.71
N ASN A 128 6.68 19.62 2.66
CA ASN A 128 8.00 20.20 2.91
C ASN A 128 8.57 20.82 1.64
N ILE A 129 9.49 21.75 1.84
CA ILE A 129 10.13 22.52 0.76
C ILE A 129 10.78 21.60 -0.27
N GLY A 130 11.45 20.52 0.16
CA GLY A 130 12.11 19.59 -0.74
C GLY A 130 11.11 18.85 -1.64
N ALA A 131 10.01 18.37 -1.06
CA ALA A 131 8.94 17.66 -1.76
C ALA A 131 8.23 18.59 -2.74
N GLU A 132 7.96 19.84 -2.36
CA GLU A 132 7.40 20.85 -3.26
C GLU A 132 8.32 21.14 -4.46
N LEU A 133 9.64 21.23 -4.25
CA LEU A 133 10.61 21.41 -5.33
C LEU A 133 10.65 20.22 -6.28
N ILE A 134 10.68 19.00 -5.74
CA ILE A 134 10.65 17.76 -6.52
C ILE A 134 9.36 17.68 -7.35
N ARG A 135 8.21 17.90 -6.71
CA ARG A 135 6.88 17.85 -7.33
C ARG A 135 6.76 18.90 -8.45
N ALA A 136 7.23 20.12 -8.22
CA ALA A 136 7.24 21.16 -9.25
C ALA A 136 8.11 20.77 -10.46
N ALA A 137 9.29 20.19 -10.22
CA ALA A 137 10.17 19.71 -11.28
C ALA A 137 9.54 18.54 -12.07
N ASP A 138 8.93 17.58 -11.38
CA ASP A 138 8.26 16.44 -12.01
C ASP A 138 7.03 16.90 -12.82
N CYS A 139 6.29 17.91 -12.33
CA CYS A 139 5.13 18.45 -13.02
C CYS A 139 5.57 19.21 -14.28
N ALA A 140 6.62 20.03 -14.18
CA ALA A 140 7.19 20.72 -15.34
C ALA A 140 7.74 19.75 -16.41
N ALA A 141 8.21 18.56 -16.01
CA ALA A 141 8.64 17.50 -16.92
C ALA A 141 7.46 16.69 -17.52
N THR A 142 6.25 16.83 -16.97
CA THR A 142 5.06 16.11 -17.41
C THR A 142 4.21 17.01 -18.31
N SER A 143 4.11 16.67 -19.61
CA SER A 143 3.36 17.48 -20.57
C SER A 143 1.90 17.63 -20.14
N GLY A 144 1.44 18.88 -20.01
CA GLY A 144 0.06 19.20 -19.62
C GLY A 144 -0.17 19.37 -18.12
N CYS A 145 0.79 18.97 -17.26
CA CYS A 145 0.71 19.23 -15.83
C CYS A 145 0.92 20.73 -15.54
N THR A 146 0.03 21.32 -14.75
CA THR A 146 0.08 22.74 -14.38
C THR A 146 0.05 22.97 -12.87
N THR A 147 -0.71 22.14 -12.17
CA THR A 147 -0.87 22.15 -10.71
C THR A 147 -1.00 20.74 -10.22
N THR A 148 -0.55 20.49 -8.99
CA THR A 148 -0.74 19.19 -8.34
C THR A 148 -1.16 19.38 -6.88
N GLU A 149 -1.95 18.45 -6.34
CA GLU A 149 -2.44 18.49 -4.96
C GLU A 149 -1.39 17.95 -3.99
N GLY A 150 -0.64 16.94 -4.43
CA GLY A 150 0.49 16.34 -3.71
C GLY A 150 1.43 15.60 -4.65
N SER A 151 2.27 14.74 -4.09
CA SER A 151 3.33 14.00 -4.80
C SER A 151 2.92 12.57 -5.15
N PHE A 152 1.82 12.06 -4.59
CA PHE A 152 1.43 10.66 -4.74
C PHE A 152 0.93 10.37 -6.16
N ARG A 153 1.53 9.38 -6.81
CA ARG A 153 1.14 8.96 -8.18
C ARG A 153 0.82 7.48 -8.20
N ALA A 154 -0.45 7.13 -8.06
CA ALA A 154 -0.94 5.75 -7.88
C ALA A 154 -0.56 4.80 -9.02
N LEU A 155 -0.37 5.31 -10.24
CA LEU A 155 -0.18 4.47 -11.43
C LEU A 155 1.24 4.48 -11.99
N THR A 156 2.19 5.12 -11.32
CA THR A 156 3.55 5.29 -11.83
C THR A 156 4.56 5.58 -10.73
N THR A 157 5.84 5.47 -11.05
CA THR A 157 6.93 5.80 -10.14
C THR A 157 6.86 7.28 -9.76
N PHE A 158 7.12 7.55 -8.49
CA PHE A 158 7.24 8.91 -7.96
C PHE A 158 8.32 8.99 -6.90
N ARG A 159 8.61 10.23 -6.50
CA ARG A 159 9.63 10.55 -5.51
C ARG A 159 9.13 11.66 -4.61
N ILE A 160 9.57 11.62 -3.37
CA ILE A 160 9.17 12.54 -2.31
C ILE A 160 10.29 12.55 -1.26
N THR A 161 10.32 13.59 -0.43
CA THR A 161 11.32 13.71 0.62
C THR A 161 10.71 14.26 1.90
N ASN A 162 11.54 14.58 2.88
CA ASN A 162 11.17 15.07 4.19
C ASN A 162 11.80 16.44 4.50
N ASP A 163 11.48 16.98 5.67
CA ASP A 163 12.02 18.26 6.16
C ASP A 163 13.56 18.30 6.29
N ALA A 164 14.23 17.14 6.39
CA ALA A 164 15.69 17.06 6.50
C ALA A 164 16.42 17.24 5.16
N ASP A 165 15.71 17.15 4.04
CA ASP A 165 16.23 17.43 2.69
C ASP A 165 15.42 18.57 2.03
N PRO A 166 15.58 19.82 2.50
CA PRO A 166 14.86 20.97 1.95
C PRO A 166 15.27 21.29 0.50
N THR A 167 16.34 20.67 0.00
CA THR A 167 16.82 20.83 -1.38
C THR A 167 16.26 19.79 -2.35
N GLY A 168 15.59 18.74 -1.85
CA GLY A 168 15.06 17.65 -2.67
C GLY A 168 16.15 16.86 -3.42
N THR A 169 17.36 16.80 -2.88
CA THR A 169 18.52 16.17 -3.54
C THR A 169 18.70 14.70 -3.20
N SER A 170 18.09 14.25 -2.10
CA SER A 170 18.15 12.87 -1.63
C SER A 170 16.73 12.35 -1.38
N PRO A 171 15.86 12.29 -2.41
CA PRO A 171 14.50 11.83 -2.22
C PRO A 171 14.40 10.32 -1.99
N SER A 172 13.36 9.90 -1.28
CA SER A 172 12.84 8.55 -1.40
C SER A 172 12.21 8.37 -2.77
N VAL A 173 12.53 7.26 -3.42
CA VAL A 173 12.01 6.89 -4.74
C VAL A 173 11.18 5.63 -4.59
N PHE A 174 9.93 5.71 -5.03
CA PHE A 174 8.97 4.61 -4.99
C PHE A 174 8.75 4.10 -6.41
N THR A 175 9.42 3.01 -6.74
CA THR A 175 9.35 2.38 -8.06
C THR A 175 8.08 1.56 -8.17
N TYR A 176 7.24 1.88 -9.15
CA TYR A 176 5.93 1.25 -9.32
C TYR A 176 6.03 -0.25 -9.63
N VAL A 177 5.28 -1.06 -8.87
CA VAL A 177 5.17 -2.52 -9.07
C VAL A 177 3.79 -2.89 -9.65
N GLY A 178 2.72 -2.37 -9.05
CA GLY A 178 1.35 -2.63 -9.50
C GLY A 178 0.30 -2.18 -8.49
N HIS A 179 -0.98 -2.24 -8.87
CA HIS A 179 -2.08 -1.72 -8.04
C HIS A 179 -3.36 -2.56 -8.15
N ALA A 180 -4.30 -2.39 -7.24
CA ALA A 180 -5.67 -2.89 -7.42
C ALA A 180 -6.63 -2.05 -6.60
N TYR A 181 -7.91 -2.08 -6.96
CA TYR A 181 -8.96 -1.48 -6.14
C TYR A 181 -10.28 -2.27 -6.20
N ASP A 182 -11.04 -2.14 -5.11
CA ASP A 182 -12.36 -2.74 -4.90
C ASP A 182 -13.42 -2.09 -5.79
N GLY A 183 -14.31 -2.90 -6.33
CA GLY A 183 -15.51 -2.45 -7.03
C GLY A 183 -15.38 -2.35 -8.54
N ASN A 184 -16.29 -1.57 -9.12
CA ASN A 184 -16.36 -1.38 -10.57
C ASN A 184 -15.28 -0.43 -11.06
N ALA A 185 -14.92 -0.55 -12.34
CA ALA A 185 -13.94 0.32 -12.95
C ALA A 185 -14.33 1.80 -12.85
N VAL A 186 -13.42 2.62 -12.33
CA VAL A 186 -13.58 4.07 -12.18
C VAL A 186 -13.12 4.76 -13.46
N THR A 187 -13.93 5.69 -13.96
CA THR A 187 -13.56 6.57 -15.08
C THR A 187 -13.37 7.98 -14.53
N LEU A 188 -12.15 8.50 -14.66
CA LEU A 188 -11.84 9.88 -14.30
C LEU A 188 -12.43 10.83 -15.35
N PRO A 189 -12.94 12.01 -14.94
CA PRO A 189 -13.31 13.06 -15.87
C PRO A 189 -12.13 13.44 -16.77
N GLY A 190 -12.40 13.83 -18.02
CA GLY A 190 -11.33 14.17 -18.96
C GLY A 190 -10.43 15.33 -18.48
N ALA A 191 -11.00 16.29 -17.77
CA ALA A 191 -10.25 17.38 -17.15
C ALA A 191 -9.15 16.89 -16.18
N ASN A 192 -9.32 15.68 -15.62
CA ASN A 192 -8.43 15.08 -14.64
C ASN A 192 -7.75 13.83 -15.24
N SER A 193 -7.71 13.70 -16.56
CA SER A 193 -7.01 12.60 -17.24
C SER A 193 -5.52 12.67 -16.89
N PRO A 194 -4.90 11.56 -16.43
CA PRO A 194 -3.45 11.50 -16.22
C PRO A 194 -2.65 11.58 -17.54
N LEU A 195 -3.34 11.54 -18.69
CA LEU A 195 -2.75 11.72 -20.01
C LEU A 195 -2.80 13.17 -20.50
N TYR A 196 -3.48 14.07 -19.77
CA TYR A 196 -3.64 15.49 -20.10
C TYR A 196 -4.21 15.75 -21.51
N ASP A 197 -5.04 14.84 -21.99
CA ASP A 197 -5.65 14.87 -23.32
C ASP A 197 -7.13 15.31 -23.32
N ASN A 198 -7.64 15.67 -22.13
CA ASN A 198 -9.02 16.06 -21.87
C ASN A 198 -10.06 14.96 -22.20
N ASN A 199 -9.64 13.70 -22.31
CA ASN A 199 -10.52 12.55 -22.54
C ASN A 199 -10.75 11.78 -21.23
N PRO A 200 -11.95 11.24 -20.99
CA PRO A 200 -12.19 10.38 -19.83
C PRO A 200 -11.18 9.22 -19.79
N TYR A 201 -10.62 8.97 -18.61
CA TYR A 201 -9.61 7.94 -18.42
C TYR A 201 -10.15 6.81 -17.55
N LEU A 202 -10.16 5.59 -18.10
CA LEU A 202 -10.53 4.39 -17.36
C LEU A 202 -9.34 3.92 -16.53
N VAL A 203 -9.45 3.99 -15.21
CA VAL A 203 -8.41 3.53 -14.30
C VAL A 203 -8.39 1.99 -14.29
N PRO A 204 -7.30 1.34 -14.71
CA PRO A 204 -7.22 -0.12 -14.71
C PRO A 204 -7.12 -0.67 -13.29
N GLY A 205 -7.40 -1.96 -13.09
CA GLY A 205 -7.13 -2.64 -11.81
C GLY A 205 -8.30 -2.77 -10.85
N ALA A 206 -9.52 -2.45 -11.27
CA ALA A 206 -10.74 -2.85 -10.56
C ALA A 206 -10.85 -4.38 -10.48
N ASP A 207 -11.29 -4.92 -9.35
CA ASP A 207 -11.59 -6.34 -9.18
C ASP A 207 -13.02 -6.73 -9.61
N GLY A 208 -13.87 -5.74 -9.90
CA GLY A 208 -15.21 -5.92 -10.44
C GLY A 208 -16.28 -6.26 -9.39
N VAL A 209 -15.94 -6.25 -8.10
CA VAL A 209 -16.88 -6.60 -7.02
C VAL A 209 -16.75 -5.57 -5.92
N ALA A 210 -17.82 -4.83 -5.62
CA ALA A 210 -17.80 -3.79 -4.57
C ALA A 210 -18.18 -4.39 -3.22
N ASP A 211 -17.28 -5.15 -2.60
CA ASP A 211 -17.51 -5.82 -1.33
C ASP A 211 -16.77 -5.18 -0.13
N GLY A 212 -15.92 -4.19 -0.42
CA GLY A 212 -15.10 -3.49 0.57
C GLY A 212 -13.77 -4.18 0.85
N VAL A 213 -13.36 -5.12 0.00
CA VAL A 213 -12.10 -5.84 0.06
C VAL A 213 -11.47 -5.83 -1.32
N VAL A 214 -10.17 -5.60 -1.38
CA VAL A 214 -9.39 -5.80 -2.61
C VAL A 214 -8.24 -6.74 -2.30
N SER A 215 -7.89 -7.60 -3.25
CA SER A 215 -6.70 -8.45 -3.17
C SER A 215 -5.98 -8.57 -4.51
N ARG A 216 -4.65 -8.56 -4.47
CA ARG A 216 -3.81 -8.81 -5.65
C ARG A 216 -2.58 -9.62 -5.26
N THR A 217 -2.27 -10.61 -6.10
CA THR A 217 -1.00 -11.35 -6.05
C THR A 217 0.00 -10.73 -7.00
N PHE A 218 1.18 -10.39 -6.48
CA PHE A 218 2.37 -9.98 -7.21
C PHE A 218 3.26 -11.19 -7.37
N GLN A 219 3.39 -11.66 -8.61
CA GLN A 219 4.09 -12.91 -8.90
C GLN A 219 5.59 -12.67 -8.99
N ASN A 220 6.36 -13.61 -8.45
CA ASN A 220 7.83 -13.65 -8.54
C ASN A 220 8.48 -12.31 -8.16
N LEU A 221 8.01 -11.71 -7.07
CA LEU A 221 8.55 -10.47 -6.53
C LEU A 221 9.96 -10.74 -6.02
N ALA A 222 10.95 -9.97 -6.49
CA ALA A 222 12.35 -10.14 -6.11
C ALA A 222 12.60 -9.79 -4.63
N PRO A 223 13.75 -10.18 -4.05
CA PRO A 223 14.19 -9.62 -2.78
C PRO A 223 14.27 -8.08 -2.86
N GLY A 224 13.71 -7.39 -1.88
CA GLY A 224 13.55 -5.94 -1.89
C GLY A 224 12.73 -5.42 -0.71
N ASN A 225 12.68 -4.10 -0.58
CA ASN A 225 11.82 -3.41 0.37
C ASN A 225 10.61 -2.88 -0.37
N TYR A 226 9.43 -3.17 0.14
CA TYR A 226 8.18 -2.87 -0.52
C TYR A 226 7.25 -2.07 0.38
N LEU A 227 6.52 -1.14 -0.23
CA LEU A 227 5.62 -0.22 0.43
C LEU A 227 4.30 -0.15 -0.35
N ALA A 228 3.20 -0.47 0.32
CA ALA A 228 1.86 -0.33 -0.21
C ALA A 228 1.24 0.98 0.28
N PHE A 229 0.80 1.81 -0.65
CA PHE A 229 0.03 3.04 -0.40
C PHE A 229 -1.44 2.71 -0.57
N VAL A 230 -2.23 2.86 0.48
CA VAL A 230 -3.60 2.35 0.58
C VAL A 230 -4.55 3.51 0.90
N GLY A 231 -5.63 3.63 0.15
CA GLY A 231 -6.62 4.69 0.34
C GLY A 231 -7.95 4.32 -0.26
N GLY A 232 -8.85 5.29 -0.40
CA GLY A 232 -10.16 5.07 -0.99
C GLY A 232 -10.14 5.23 -2.51
N ALA A 233 -11.02 4.50 -3.20
CA ALA A 233 -11.15 4.50 -4.65
C ALA A 233 -12.43 5.18 -5.18
N ALA A 234 -13.21 5.85 -4.32
CA ALA A 234 -14.44 6.53 -4.69
C ALA A 234 -14.21 8.00 -5.09
N TYR A 235 -13.85 8.22 -6.36
CA TYR A 235 -13.45 9.53 -6.89
C TYR A 235 -14.48 10.63 -6.65
N THR A 236 -15.77 10.31 -6.74
CA THR A 236 -16.86 11.29 -6.56
C THR A 236 -17.05 11.77 -5.11
N THR A 237 -16.22 11.30 -4.17
CA THR A 237 -16.34 11.59 -2.73
C THR A 237 -15.22 12.46 -2.16
N GLN A 238 -14.47 13.16 -3.02
CA GLN A 238 -13.35 14.06 -2.64
C GLN A 238 -13.68 15.12 -1.57
N THR A 239 -14.95 15.47 -1.37
CA THR A 239 -15.36 16.43 -0.32
C THR A 239 -15.55 15.81 1.06
N ASN A 240 -15.55 14.48 1.17
CA ASN A 240 -15.77 13.78 2.43
C ASN A 240 -14.44 13.39 3.07
N GLN A 241 -14.02 14.18 4.07
CA GLN A 241 -12.76 13.99 4.79
C GLN A 241 -12.86 13.06 6.01
N ALA A 242 -13.96 12.33 6.19
CA ALA A 242 -14.09 11.51 7.38
C ALA A 242 -13.11 10.33 7.37
N GLY A 243 -12.48 10.07 8.52
CA GLY A 243 -11.52 8.97 8.68
C GLY A 243 -12.15 7.60 8.38
N ARG A 244 -11.41 6.77 7.65
CA ARG A 244 -11.79 5.42 7.24
C ARG A 244 -10.78 4.40 7.77
N GLY A 245 -11.27 3.39 8.47
CA GLY A 245 -10.43 2.33 9.00
C GLY A 245 -10.09 1.30 7.92
N ILE A 246 -8.86 0.79 7.95
CA ILE A 246 -8.31 -0.20 7.03
C ILE A 246 -7.77 -1.39 7.83
N GLY A 247 -8.02 -2.60 7.34
CA GLY A 247 -7.30 -3.82 7.75
C GLY A 247 -6.49 -4.37 6.58
N GLY A 248 -5.19 -4.55 6.77
CA GLY A 248 -4.27 -5.14 5.80
C GLY A 248 -3.85 -6.56 6.16
N THR A 249 -3.65 -7.38 5.14
CA THR A 249 -3.08 -8.73 5.26
C THR A 249 -2.04 -8.97 4.17
N LEU A 250 -1.01 -9.74 4.51
CA LEU A 250 0.04 -10.16 3.61
C LEU A 250 0.22 -11.68 3.66
N THR A 251 0.28 -12.31 2.49
CA THR A 251 0.59 -13.73 2.35
C THR A 251 1.74 -13.93 1.38
N ILE A 252 2.77 -14.65 1.80
CA ILE A 252 3.91 -15.09 1.01
C ILE A 252 3.69 -16.53 0.57
N THR A 253 3.86 -16.80 -0.72
CA THR A 253 3.91 -18.14 -1.28
C THR A 253 5.24 -18.33 -2.03
N PRO A 254 6.07 -19.32 -1.66
CA PRO A 254 7.33 -19.57 -2.36
C PRO A 254 7.09 -19.90 -3.83
N VAL A 255 7.91 -19.36 -4.73
CA VAL A 255 7.86 -19.75 -6.15
C VAL A 255 8.40 -21.19 -6.27
N PRO A 256 7.61 -22.15 -6.79
CA PRO A 256 8.10 -23.50 -6.97
C PRO A 256 9.29 -23.52 -7.92
N VAL A 257 10.44 -23.98 -7.45
CA VAL A 257 11.57 -24.26 -8.34
C VAL A 257 11.11 -25.36 -9.31
N PRO A 258 11.23 -25.17 -10.65
CA PRO A 258 10.72 -26.15 -11.59
C PRO A 258 11.26 -27.54 -11.27
N ALA A 259 10.36 -28.53 -11.15
CA ALA A 259 10.70 -29.93 -10.91
C ALA A 259 11.77 -30.47 -11.90
N ALA A 260 11.90 -29.82 -13.05
CA ALA A 260 12.97 -30.02 -14.01
C ALA A 260 14.37 -30.01 -13.39
N VAL A 261 14.70 -29.12 -12.44
CA VAL A 261 16.05 -29.10 -11.84
C VAL A 261 16.34 -30.39 -11.06
N TRP A 262 15.34 -30.90 -10.33
CA TRP A 262 15.44 -32.17 -9.61
C TRP A 262 15.39 -33.38 -10.55
N LEU A 263 14.58 -33.34 -11.61
CA LEU A 263 14.49 -34.40 -12.62
C LEU A 263 15.77 -34.50 -13.47
N PHE A 264 16.34 -33.36 -13.88
CA PHE A 264 17.63 -33.33 -14.58
C PHE A 264 18.78 -33.72 -13.66
N GLY A 265 18.79 -33.25 -12.40
CA GLY A 265 19.80 -33.66 -11.41
C GLY A 265 19.76 -35.15 -11.11
N SER A 266 18.57 -35.70 -10.84
CA SER A 266 18.39 -37.13 -10.56
C SER A 266 18.62 -38.01 -11.80
N GLY A 267 18.18 -37.56 -12.98
CA GLY A 267 18.45 -38.23 -14.25
C GLY A 267 19.94 -38.32 -14.59
N LEU A 268 20.70 -37.24 -14.38
CA LEU A 268 22.15 -37.22 -14.62
C LEU A 268 22.90 -38.13 -13.64
N ALA A 269 22.53 -38.08 -12.35
CA ALA A 269 23.09 -38.98 -11.34
C ALA A 269 22.81 -40.46 -11.65
N GLY A 270 21.59 -40.77 -12.10
CA GLY A 270 21.22 -42.10 -12.58
C GLY A 270 22.07 -42.56 -13.77
N LEU A 271 22.31 -41.68 -14.74
CA LEU A 271 23.13 -41.97 -15.92
C LEU A 271 24.60 -42.26 -15.55
N VAL A 272 25.18 -41.47 -14.65
CA VAL A 272 26.55 -41.67 -14.13
C VAL A 272 26.66 -43.00 -13.37
N GLY A 273 25.64 -43.35 -12.58
CA GLY A 273 25.56 -44.65 -11.89
C GLY A 273 25.56 -45.84 -12.86
N ILE A 274 24.81 -45.75 -13.96
CA ILE A 274 24.76 -46.78 -15.01
C ILE A 274 26.12 -46.90 -15.71
N LEU A 275 26.77 -45.77 -16.03
CA LEU A 275 28.08 -45.75 -16.68
C LEU A 275 29.17 -46.40 -15.81
N LYS A 276 29.21 -46.08 -14.50
CA LYS A 276 30.15 -46.71 -13.54
C LYS A 276 29.95 -48.23 -13.41
N ARG A 277 28.70 -48.70 -13.45
CA ARG A 277 28.39 -50.14 -13.39
C ARG A 277 28.87 -50.90 -14.63
N ARG A 278 28.89 -50.25 -15.80
CA ARG A 278 29.40 -50.87 -17.04
C ARG A 278 30.92 -50.99 -17.02
N GLN A 279 31.63 -50.00 -16.47
CA GLN A 279 33.10 -50.04 -16.36
C GLN A 279 33.59 -51.12 -15.39
N THR A 280 32.90 -51.32 -14.26
CA THR A 280 33.25 -52.38 -13.29
C THR A 280 32.97 -53.79 -13.79
N ARG A 281 31.98 -53.98 -14.67
CA ARG A 281 31.69 -55.28 -15.31
C ARG A 281 32.58 -55.61 -16.52
N ALA A 282 33.25 -54.62 -17.12
CA ALA A 282 34.17 -54.83 -18.22
C ALA A 282 35.62 -55.07 -17.76
N ALA A 283 35.91 -54.84 -16.47
CA ALA A 283 37.22 -55.02 -15.85
C ALA A 283 37.33 -56.32 -15.02
N ALA A 284 36.30 -57.16 -15.03
CA ALA A 284 36.25 -58.48 -14.41
C ALA A 284 36.07 -59.55 -15.51
#